data_AF-A0A2R4TE24-F1
#
_entry.id   AF-A0A2R4TE24-F1
#
_cell.length_a   1.000
_cell.length_b   1.000
_cell.length_c   1.000
_cell.angle_alpha   90.00
_cell.angle_beta   90.00
_cell.angle_gamma   90.00
#
_symmetry.space_group_name_H-M   'P 1'
#
loop_
_entity.id
_entity.type
_entity.pdbx_description
1 polymer ?
#
loop_
_entity_poly.entity_id
_entity_poly.type
_entity_poly.pdbx_seq_one_letter_code
_entity_poly.pdbx_strand_id
1 'polypeptide(L)'
;MVRTLRRLRAEGAGFCALIEALRRDEEFRLTPLRLMWAFQEALGLPWVQFRDHLLECLDADLRPLVPEDEIDRRAEALLSRYVTGER
;
A
#
# COMPACT_ATOMS: atom_id res chain seq x y z
N MET A 1 -5.89 -11.23 3.46
CA MET A 1 -5.52 -9.80 3.32
C MET A 1 -4.35 -9.34 4.21
N VAL A 2 -4.53 -9.03 5.51
CA VAL A 2 -3.47 -8.43 6.37
C VAL A 2 -2.18 -9.26 6.42
N ARG A 3 -2.30 -10.59 6.60
CA ARG A 3 -1.16 -11.52 6.56
C ARG A 3 -0.48 -11.55 5.20
N THR A 4 -1.25 -11.46 4.10
CA THR A 4 -0.74 -11.44 2.73
C THR A 4 0.12 -10.22 2.47
N LEU A 5 -0.35 -9.02 2.88
CA LEU A 5 0.39 -7.77 2.72
C LEU A 5 1.69 -7.77 3.53
N ARG A 6 1.65 -8.23 4.80
CA ARG A 6 2.86 -8.37 5.62
C ARG A 6 3.86 -9.33 5.01
N ARG A 7 3.40 -10.48 4.50
CA ARG A 7 4.26 -11.48 3.85
C ARG A 7 4.93 -10.91 2.60
N LEU A 8 4.15 -10.36 1.68
CA LEU A 8 4.67 -9.76 0.45
C LEU A 8 5.67 -8.65 0.74
N ARG A 9 5.39 -7.83 1.76
CA ARG A 9 6.33 -6.79 2.19
C ARG A 9 7.63 -7.37 2.76
N ALA A 10 7.57 -8.43 3.57
CA ALA A 10 8.74 -9.12 4.08
C ALA A 10 9.57 -9.78 2.96
N GLU A 11 8.93 -10.17 1.86
CA GLU A 11 9.58 -10.68 0.63
C GLU A 11 10.16 -9.54 -0.24
N GLY A 12 10.04 -8.28 0.17
CA GLY A 12 10.58 -7.12 -0.54
C GLY A 12 9.66 -6.55 -1.63
N ALA A 13 8.37 -6.92 -1.64
CA ALA A 13 7.44 -6.37 -2.62
C ALA A 13 7.28 -4.84 -2.50
N GLY A 14 7.27 -4.19 -3.66
CA GLY A 14 6.94 -2.78 -3.81
C GLY A 14 5.45 -2.51 -3.57
N PHE A 15 5.12 -1.23 -3.42
CA PHE A 15 3.75 -0.77 -3.15
C PHE A 15 2.79 -1.10 -4.29
N CYS A 16 3.20 -0.93 -5.54
CA CYS A 16 2.39 -1.29 -6.71
C CYS A 16 2.07 -2.81 -6.72
N ALA A 17 3.05 -3.65 -6.38
CA ALA A 17 2.84 -5.09 -6.26
C ALA A 17 1.85 -5.47 -5.14
N LEU A 18 1.85 -4.73 -4.02
CA LEU A 18 0.88 -4.91 -2.94
C LEU A 18 -0.54 -4.53 -3.39
N ILE A 19 -0.70 -3.45 -4.15
CA ILE A 19 -2.00 -3.06 -4.73
C ILE A 19 -2.50 -4.14 -5.69
N GLU A 20 -1.65 -4.67 -6.57
CA GLU A 20 -2.06 -5.73 -7.49
C GLU A 20 -2.43 -7.02 -6.78
N ALA A 21 -1.75 -7.37 -5.69
CA ALA A 21 -2.14 -8.51 -4.87
C ALA A 21 -3.54 -8.33 -4.27
N LEU A 22 -3.88 -7.12 -3.82
CA LEU A 22 -5.23 -6.81 -3.33
C LEU A 22 -6.27 -6.79 -4.45
N ARG A 23 -5.89 -6.35 -5.65
CA ARG A 23 -6.80 -6.32 -6.81
C ARG A 23 -7.18 -7.73 -7.29
N ARG A 24 -6.27 -8.69 -7.16
CA ARG A 24 -6.48 -10.10 -7.55
C ARG A 24 -7.26 -10.92 -6.51
N ASP A 25 -7.48 -10.38 -5.32
CA ASP A 25 -8.24 -11.04 -4.27
C ASP A 25 -9.74 -10.89 -4.56
N GLU A 26 -10.37 -11.96 -5.03
CA GLU A 26 -11.80 -11.97 -5.41
C GLU A 26 -12.74 -11.70 -4.23
N GLU A 27 -12.30 -11.97 -3.00
CA GLU A 27 -13.07 -11.67 -1.79
C GLU A 27 -12.89 -10.20 -1.35
N PHE A 28 -11.92 -9.49 -1.93
CA PHE A 28 -11.59 -8.12 -1.59
C PHE A 28 -11.90 -7.14 -2.72
N ARG A 29 -13.02 -6.42 -2.57
CA ARG A 29 -13.30 -5.26 -3.42
C ARG A 29 -12.34 -4.12 -3.11
N LEU A 30 -11.33 -3.93 -3.95
CA LEU A 30 -10.35 -2.85 -3.84
C LEU A 30 -11.02 -1.48 -4.10
N THR A 31 -10.95 -0.60 -3.11
CA THR A 31 -11.38 0.82 -3.19
C THR A 31 -10.36 1.69 -2.44
N PRO A 32 -10.27 3.01 -2.69
CA PRO A 32 -9.32 3.88 -1.99
C PRO A 32 -9.39 3.77 -0.46
N LEU A 33 -10.60 3.80 0.10
CA LEU A 33 -10.81 3.68 1.55
C LEU A 33 -10.37 2.31 2.09
N ARG A 34 -10.69 1.22 1.37
CA ARG A 34 -10.30 -0.13 1.82
C ARG A 34 -8.80 -0.37 1.67
N LEU A 35 -8.16 0.24 0.67
CA LEU A 35 -6.71 0.22 0.50
C LEU A 35 -6.02 0.90 1.69
N MET A 36 -6.46 2.11 2.04
CA MET A 36 -5.95 2.84 3.21
C MET A 36 -6.11 2.05 4.50
N TRP A 37 -7.30 1.46 4.70
CA TRP A 37 -7.57 0.60 5.86
C TRP A 37 -6.66 -0.63 5.90
N ALA A 38 -6.51 -1.35 4.78
CA ALA A 38 -5.65 -2.52 4.70
C ALA A 38 -4.18 -2.19 5.01
N PHE A 39 -3.69 -1.04 4.54
CA PHE A 39 -2.33 -0.58 4.81
C PHE A 39 -2.14 -0.12 6.26
N GLN A 40 -3.13 0.53 6.86
CA GLN A 40 -3.09 0.87 8.28
C GLN A 40 -3.03 -0.40 9.15
N GLU A 41 -3.89 -1.39 8.90
CA GLU A 41 -3.90 -2.63 9.69
C GLU A 41 -2.67 -3.51 9.45
N ALA A 42 -2.22 -3.61 8.20
CA ALA A 42 -1.09 -4.47 7.84
C ALA A 42 0.25 -3.85 8.20
N LEU A 43 0.44 -2.55 7.96
CA LEU A 43 1.74 -1.88 7.97
C LEU A 43 1.80 -0.69 8.93
N GLY A 44 0.72 -0.40 9.67
CA GLY A 44 0.68 0.69 10.64
C GLY A 44 0.68 2.09 10.01
N LEU A 45 0.48 2.19 8.68
CA LEU A 45 0.60 3.46 7.98
C LEU A 45 -0.59 4.39 8.28
N PRO A 46 -0.38 5.61 8.83
CA PRO A 46 -1.47 6.54 9.10
C PRO A 46 -2.16 6.99 7.82
N TRP A 47 -3.49 7.17 7.89
CA TRP A 47 -4.32 7.54 6.73
C TRP A 47 -3.92 8.87 6.09
N VAL A 48 -3.58 9.86 6.91
CA VAL A 48 -3.14 11.18 6.41
C VAL A 48 -1.91 11.04 5.55
N GLN A 49 -0.91 10.28 6.02
CA GLN A 49 0.33 10.05 5.28
C GLN A 49 0.10 9.24 4.00
N PHE A 50 -0.79 8.24 4.04
CA PHE A 50 -1.16 7.50 2.85
C PHE A 50 -1.78 8.42 1.80
N ARG A 51 -2.75 9.24 2.22
CA ARG A 51 -3.47 10.16 1.34
C ARG A 51 -2.51 11.15 0.67
N ASP A 52 -1.72 11.84 1.48
CA ASP A 52 -0.90 12.98 1.03
C ASP A 52 0.32 12.55 0.21
N HIS A 53 0.78 11.30 0.35
CA HIS A 53 2.01 10.85 -0.32
C HIS A 53 1.81 9.75 -1.36
N LEU A 54 0.76 8.92 -1.24
CA LEU A 54 0.57 7.73 -2.08
C LEU A 54 -0.70 7.79 -2.91
N LEU A 55 -1.82 8.24 -2.33
CA LEU A 55 -3.09 8.27 -3.05
C LEU A 55 -3.09 9.28 -4.20
N GLU A 56 -2.36 10.39 -4.08
CA GLU A 56 -2.21 11.38 -5.16
C GLU A 56 -1.48 10.84 -6.40
N CYS A 57 -0.71 9.76 -6.24
CA CYS A 57 0.00 9.11 -7.35
C CYS A 57 -0.90 8.09 -8.09
N LEU A 58 -2.15 7.95 -7.67
CA LEU A 58 -3.09 6.96 -8.18
C LEU A 58 -4.36 7.63 -8.70
N ASP A 59 -4.99 7.04 -9.71
CA ASP A 59 -6.31 7.46 -10.18
C ASP A 59 -7.43 6.93 -9.25
N ALA A 60 -8.69 7.24 -9.62
CA ALA A 60 -9.85 6.79 -8.86
C ALA A 60 -10.01 5.25 -8.83
N ASP A 61 -9.45 4.55 -9.81
CA ASP A 61 -9.43 3.09 -9.93
C ASP A 61 -8.15 2.47 -9.34
N LEU A 62 -7.36 3.27 -8.60
CA LEU A 62 -6.11 2.91 -7.97
C LEU A 62 -5.04 2.41 -8.95
N ARG A 63 -5.02 3.00 -10.15
CA ARG A 63 -3.96 2.78 -11.15
C ARG A 63 -2.91 3.89 -11.07
N PRO A 64 -1.65 3.59 -11.36
CA PRO A 64 -0.57 4.59 -11.38
C PRO A 64 -0.87 5.77 -12.31
N LEU A 65 -0.77 7.00 -11.79
CA LEU A 65 -0.75 8.24 -12.58
C LEU A 65 0.68 8.67 -12.96
N VAL A 66 1.66 8.14 -12.25
CA VAL A 66 3.11 8.36 -12.46
C VAL A 66 3.80 7.00 -12.59
N PRO A 67 5.07 6.93 -13.04
CA PRO A 67 5.79 5.66 -13.16
C PRO A 67 5.83 4.87 -11.84
N GLU A 68 5.64 3.55 -11.91
CA GLU A 68 5.58 2.67 -10.73
C GLU A 68 6.83 2.76 -9.86
N ASP A 69 8.01 2.84 -10.47
CA ASP A 69 9.30 2.99 -9.78
C ASP A 69 9.37 4.24 -8.90
N GLU A 70 8.66 5.31 -9.29
CA GLU A 70 8.55 6.53 -8.50
C GLU A 70 7.61 6.34 -7.31
N ILE A 71 6.47 5.69 -7.53
CA ILE A 71 5.49 5.37 -6.48
C ILE A 71 6.14 4.48 -5.42
N ASP A 72 6.81 3.41 -5.85
CA ASP A 72 7.48 2.48 -4.96
C ASP A 72 8.58 3.15 -4.14
N ARG A 73 9.34 4.07 -4.73
CA ARG A 73 10.35 4.86 -3.99
C ARG A 73 9.72 5.76 -2.93
N ARG A 74 8.62 6.44 -3.25
CA ARG A 74 7.87 7.28 -2.29
C ARG A 74 7.27 6.43 -1.17
N ALA A 75 6.70 5.28 -1.52
CA ALA A 75 6.15 4.34 -0.58
C ALA A 75 7.22 3.76 0.34
N GLU A 76 8.40 3.40 -0.18
CA GLU A 76 9.52 2.92 0.61
C GLU A 76 9.98 3.97 1.63
N ALA A 77 10.14 5.23 1.20
CA ALA A 77 10.52 6.32 2.08
C ALA A 77 9.52 6.56 3.22
N LEU A 78 8.24 6.22 2.98
CA LEU A 78 7.18 6.34 3.98
C LEU A 78 7.11 5.09 4.87
N LEU A 79 7.03 3.90 4.28
CA LEU A 79 6.85 2.62 4.96
C LEU A 79 8.05 2.24 5.81
N SER A 80 9.28 2.57 5.40
CA SER A 80 10.50 2.37 6.21
C SER A 80 10.43 3.02 7.60
N ARG A 81 9.58 4.04 7.78
CA ARG A 81 9.33 4.71 9.07
C ARG A 81 8.36 3.97 9.98
N TYR A 82 7.55 3.07 9.41
CA TYR A 82 6.45 2.38 10.10
C TYR A 82 6.63 0.86 10.16
N VAL A 83 7.57 0.28 9.40
CA VAL A 83 7.90 -1.15 9.43
C VAL A 83 8.60 -1.57 10.74
N THR A 84 8.94 -0.63 11.62
CA THR A 84 9.44 -0.92 12.97
C THR A 84 8.29 -0.98 13.99
N GLY A 85 7.81 -2.20 14.30
CA GLY A 85 7.03 -2.40 15.51
C GLY A 85 6.08 -3.59 15.49
N GLU A 86 6.62 -4.78 15.80
CA GLU A 86 5.92 -5.66 16.73
C GLU A 86 5.71 -4.87 18.04
N ARG A 87 4.49 -4.44 18.31
CA ARG A 87 4.00 -4.06 19.65
C ARG A 87 2.60 -4.60 19.83
#